data_AF-A0A3M1Y4W4-F1
#
_entry.id   AF-A0A3M1Y4W4-F1
#
_cell.length_a   1.000
_cell.length_b   1.000
_cell.length_c   1.000
_cell.angle_alpha   90.00
_cell.angle_beta   90.00
_cell.angle_gamma   90.00
#
_symmetry.space_group_name_H-M   'P 1'
#
loop_
_entity.id
_entity.type
_entity.pdbx_description
1 polymer ?
#
loop_
_entity_poly.entity_id
_entity_poly.type
_entity_poly.pdbx_seq_one_letter_code
_entity_poly.pdbx_strand_id
1 'polypeptide(L)' 'MINPDRNNLIEALSLFADKSLDIVDCIVCVKAKSMGMPVFSFDRKVQKCK' A
#
# COMPACT_ATOMS: atom_id res chain seq x y z
N MET A 1 17.61 16.09 0.49
CA MET A 1 16.14 16.01 0.64
C MET A 1 15.79 14.56 0.96
N ILE A 2 15.08 14.31 2.06
CA ILE A 2 14.58 12.97 2.39
C ILE A 2 13.40 12.65 1.46
N ASN A 3 13.29 11.40 1.03
CA ASN A 3 12.17 10.94 0.20
C ASN A 3 10.83 11.23 0.93
N PRO A 4 9.91 12.03 0.34
CA PRO A 4 8.62 12.36 0.97
C PRO A 4 7.75 11.12 1.20
N ASP A 5 8.00 10.04 0.46
CA ASP A 5 7.28 8.77 0.59
C ASP A 5 7.81 7.88 1.72
N ARG A 6 8.83 8.31 2.47
CA ARG A 6 9.46 7.49 3.52
C ARG A 6 8.45 6.88 4.48
N ASN A 7 7.49 7.66 4.98
CA ASN A 7 6.50 7.18 5.93
C ASN A 7 5.55 6.15 5.29
N ASN A 8 5.12 6.41 4.05
CA ASN A 8 4.28 5.50 3.30
C ASN A 8 5.00 4.18 2.98
N LEU A 9 6.30 4.23 2.69
CA LEU A 9 7.11 3.02 2.46
C LEU A 9 7.29 2.20 3.74
N ILE A 10 7.48 2.85 4.89
CA ILE A 10 7.56 2.15 6.19
C ILE A 10 6.21 1.48 6.52
N GLU A 11 5.08 2.16 6.29
CA GLU A 11 3.74 1.57 6.47
C GLU A 11 3.52 0.41 5.49
N ALA A 12 3.95 0.54 4.23
CA ALA A 12 3.84 -0.54 3.24
C ALA A 12 4.67 -1.77 3.61
N LEU A 13 5.87 -1.58 4.18
CA LEU A 13 6.70 -2.68 4.70
C LEU A 13 6.03 -3.37 5.90
N SER A 14 5.36 -2.59 6.76
CA SER A 14 4.59 -3.15 7.89
C SER A 14 3.41 -3.99 7.36
N LEU A 15 2.68 -3.48 6.36
CA LEU A 15 1.58 -4.21 5.72
C LEU A 15 2.05 -5.48 4.99
N PHE A 16 3.22 -5.43 4.36
CA PHE A 16 3.85 -6.58 3.71
C PHE A 16 4.28 -7.66 4.71
N ALA A 17 4.75 -7.27 5.90
CA ALA A 17 5.07 -8.23 6.95
C ALA A 17 3.82 -8.91 7.52
N ASP A 18 2.72 -8.16 7.65
CA ASP A 18 1.48 -8.64 8.28
C ASP A 18 0.56 -9.42 7.31
N LYS A 19 0.67 -9.17 6.00
CA LYS A 19 -0.20 -9.79 4.97
C LYS A 19 0.63 -10.47 3.89
N SER A 20 0.14 -11.60 3.39
CA SER A 20 0.69 -12.30 2.21
C SER A 20 0.33 -11.58 0.89
N LEU A 21 0.59 -10.27 0.82
CA LEU A 21 0.44 -9.42 -0.36
C LEU A 21 1.80 -9.14 -0.99
N ASP A 22 1.84 -8.79 -2.27
CA ASP A 22 3.08 -8.31 -2.89
C ASP A 22 3.45 -6.92 -2.33
N ILE A 23 4.74 -6.61 -2.28
CA ILE A 23 5.21 -5.30 -1.79
C ILE A 23 4.65 -4.14 -2.63
N VAL A 24 4.48 -4.33 -3.95
CA VAL A 24 3.90 -3.31 -4.84
C VAL A 24 2.44 -3.05 -4.47
N ASP A 25 1.68 -4.10 -4.18
CA ASP A 25 0.29 -3.98 -3.73
C ASP A 25 0.21 -3.19 -2.42
N CYS A 26 1.08 -3.48 -1.45
CA CYS A 26 1.13 -2.76 -0.19
C CYS A 26 1.42 -1.26 -0.39
N ILE A 27 2.33 -0.90 -1.29
CA ILE A 27 2.64 0.49 -1.61
C ILE A 27 1.42 1.20 -2.23
N VAL A 28 0.75 0.57 -3.20
CA VAL A 28 -0.46 1.12 -3.83
C VAL A 28 -1.55 1.34 -2.79
N CYS A 29 -1.78 0.37 -1.92
CA CYS A 29 -2.79 0.43 -0.88
C CYS A 29 -2.52 1.57 0.11
N VAL A 30 -1.29 1.70 0.61
CA VAL A 30 -0.90 2.79 1.52
C VAL A 30 -0.99 4.15 0.83
N LYS A 31 -0.57 4.25 -0.44
CA LYS A 31 -0.67 5.52 -1.19
C LYS A 31 -2.09 5.96 -1.41
N ALA A 32 -2.97 5.06 -1.87
CA ALA A 32 -4.38 5.34 -2.05
C ALA A 32 -5.05 5.78 -0.73
N LYS A 33 -4.74 5.09 0.37
CA LYS A 33 -5.18 5.48 1.73
C LYS A 33 -4.71 6.89 2.10
N SER A 34 -3.43 7.20 1.90
CA SER A 34 -2.86 8.53 2.21
C SER A 34 -3.47 9.67 1.38
N MET A 35 -4.02 9.35 0.21
CA MET A 35 -4.67 10.29 -0.70
C MET A 35 -6.20 10.29 -0.56
N GLY A 36 -6.77 9.43 0.31
CA GLY A 36 -8.22 9.26 0.44
C GLY A 36 -8.90 8.71 -0.82
N MET A 37 -8.16 8.02 -1.68
CA MET A 37 -8.65 7.49 -2.95
C MET A 37 -9.01 6.01 -2.85
N PRO A 38 -10.05 5.54 -3.56
CA PRO A 38 -10.35 4.12 -3.67
C PRO A 38 -9.27 3.40 -4.50
N VAL A 39 -8.93 2.18 -4.11
CA VAL A 39 -8.05 1.30 -4.92
C VAL A 39 -8.90 0.50 -5.90
N PHE A 40 -8.58 0.59 -7.19
CA PHE A 40 -9.12 -0.29 -8.23
C PHE A 40 -7.98 -1.11 -8.84
N SER A 41 -8.13 -2.44 -8.83
CA SER A 41 -7.20 -3.36 -9.47
C SER A 41 -7.96 -4.59 -9.95
N PHE A 42 -7.48 -5.18 -11.05
CA PHE A 42 -7.97 -6.47 -11.55
C PHE A 42 -7.48 -7.63 -10.67
N ASP A 43 -6.43 -7.43 -9.88
CA ASP A 43 -6.02 -8.39 -8.86
C ASP A 43 -6.99 -8.33 -7.67
N ARG A 44 -7.66 -9.45 -7.44
CA ARG A 44 -8.64 -9.62 -6.34
C ARG A 44 -7.99 -9.51 -4.96
N LYS A 45 -6.67 -9.70 -4.82
CA LYS A 45 -5.95 -9.56 -3.55
C LYS A 45 -5.85 -8.09 -3.14
N VAL A 46 -5.61 -7.21 -4.10
CA VAL A 46 -5.48 -5.76 -3.90
C VAL A 46 -6.81 -5.12 -3.46
N GLN A 47 -7.94 -5.67 -3.91
CA GLN A 47 -9.27 -5.21 -3.49
C GLN A 47 -9.55 -5.45 -1.99
N LYS A 48 -8.75 -6.28 -1.31
CA LYS A 48 -8.87 -6.57 0.14
C LYS A 48 -7.98 -5.68 1.01
N CYS A 49 -7.29 -4.71 0.42
CA CYS A 49 -6.67 -3.61 1.15
C CYS A 49 -7.74 -2.61 1.62
N LYS A 50 -8.53 -3.01 2.61
CA LYS A 50 -9.35 -2.12 3.44
C LYS A 50 -8.86 -2.24 4.87
#